data_AF-A0A937GSK6-F1
#
_entry.id   AF-A0A937GSK6-F1
#
_cell.length_a   1.000
_cell.length_b   1.000
_cell.length_c   1.000
_cell.angle_alpha   90.00
_cell.angle_beta   90.00
_cell.angle_gamma   90.00
#
_symmetry.space_group_name_H-M   'P 1'
#
loop_
_entity.id
_entity.type
_entity.pdbx_description
1 polymer ?
#
loop_
_entity_poly.entity_id
_entity_poly.type
_entity_poly.pdbx_seq_one_letter_code
_entity_poly.pdbx_strand_id
1 'polypeptide(L)'
;MTTEVAIMNRQAVALAADSAATAYSGGRPIYTHANKILSLGAKHAVGVMIYSSATFMGIPWETLIKMFRETLGNQQQHQLEDYGKLLVEFLENNKELFPEELQIKYAMSRIDDYFESLIIETLSHRLDFSFFENQSEINEEDIKKLFSDIVEEELEKYANGETYVNKPKEYGQLIEQKLGAHVDQIIAELFEIFPLDDKTKENLKQLATYLFIYHPEDSQEYDYTGVVISGFGDKDIFPRVQPLKIFGLLF
;
A
#
# COMPACT_ATOMS: atom_id res chain seq x y z
N MET A 1 0.91 -11.75 10.31
CA MET A 1 1.46 -10.98 11.44
C MET A 1 2.97 -11.10 11.36
N THR A 2 3.65 -9.97 11.28
CA THR A 2 5.10 -9.82 11.13
C THR A 2 5.57 -9.00 12.34
N THR A 3 6.75 -9.29 12.88
CA THR A 3 7.25 -8.57 14.08
C THR A 3 8.70 -8.18 13.94
N GLU A 4 8.94 -6.88 14.08
CA GLU A 4 10.24 -6.22 14.07
C GLU A 4 10.51 -5.58 15.42
N VAL A 5 11.77 -5.64 15.85
CA VAL A 5 12.23 -5.06 17.11
C VAL A 5 13.53 -4.33 16.87
N ALA A 6 13.57 -3.05 17.29
CA ALA A 6 14.78 -2.26 17.40
C ALA A 6 15.05 -1.94 18.88
N ILE A 7 16.21 -2.33 19.39
CA ILE A 7 16.67 -1.97 20.75
C ILE A 7 17.90 -1.10 20.60
N MET A 8 17.86 0.09 21.16
CA MET A 8 18.97 1.05 21.07
C MET A 8 19.39 1.58 22.43
N ASN A 9 20.68 1.88 22.54
CA ASN A 9 21.26 2.65 23.63
C ASN A 9 22.20 3.72 23.05
N ARG A 10 22.96 4.41 23.89
CA ARG A 10 23.91 5.45 23.43
C ARG A 10 25.08 4.93 22.60
N GLN A 11 25.31 3.62 22.53
CA GLN A 11 26.45 3.01 21.84
C GLN A 11 26.05 2.33 20.54
N ALA A 12 24.86 1.73 20.46
CA ALA A 12 24.47 0.91 19.33
C ALA A 12 22.94 0.73 19.23
N VAL A 13 22.52 0.25 18.07
CA VAL A 13 21.20 -0.30 17.82
C VAL A 13 21.32 -1.76 17.40
N ALA A 14 20.44 -2.60 17.93
CA ALA A 14 20.27 -3.99 17.55
C ALA A 14 18.89 -4.16 16.89
N LEU A 15 18.88 -4.86 15.76
CA LEU A 15 17.71 -5.08 14.92
C LEU A 15 17.38 -6.57 14.89
N ALA A 16 16.10 -6.92 15.03
CA ALA A 16 15.61 -8.29 14.95
C ALA A 16 14.24 -8.32 14.23
N ALA A 17 14.02 -9.32 13.39
CA ALA A 17 12.79 -9.50 12.62
C ALA A 17 12.58 -10.99 12.32
N ASP A 18 11.33 -11.42 12.13
CA ASP A 18 11.02 -12.77 11.70
C ASP A 18 11.20 -12.93 10.18
N SER A 19 11.41 -14.16 9.69
CA SER A 19 11.57 -14.39 8.25
C SER A 19 10.27 -14.71 7.52
N ALA A 20 9.13 -14.83 8.22
CA ALA A 20 7.91 -15.32 7.60
C ALA A 20 7.30 -14.24 6.71
N ALA A 21 7.05 -14.57 5.45
CA ALA A 21 6.30 -13.75 4.53
C ALA A 21 5.06 -14.52 4.07
N THR A 22 3.95 -13.82 3.86
CA THR A 22 2.75 -14.40 3.28
C THR A 22 2.61 -13.83 1.87
N ALA A 23 2.69 -14.70 0.88
CA ALA A 23 2.27 -14.40 -0.48
C ALA A 23 0.90 -15.02 -0.72
N TYR A 24 0.14 -14.50 -1.68
CA TYR A 24 -1.10 -15.13 -2.10
C TYR A 24 -0.94 -15.67 -3.52
N SER A 25 -1.41 -16.88 -3.77
CA SER A 25 -1.49 -17.47 -5.11
C SER A 25 -2.83 -18.15 -5.27
N GLY A 26 -3.63 -17.69 -6.24
CA GLY A 26 -4.99 -18.18 -6.46
C GLY A 26 -5.87 -18.09 -5.20
N GLY A 27 -5.79 -16.97 -4.47
CA GLY A 27 -6.57 -16.72 -3.25
C GLY A 27 -6.13 -17.51 -2.02
N ARG A 28 -5.02 -18.27 -2.08
CA ARG A 28 -4.51 -19.06 -0.94
C ARG A 28 -3.22 -18.46 -0.38
N PRO A 29 -3.10 -18.36 0.95
CA PRO A 29 -1.86 -17.92 1.57
C PRO A 29 -0.76 -18.98 1.37
N ILE A 30 0.37 -18.54 0.84
CA ILE A 30 1.62 -19.28 0.74
C ILE A 30 2.59 -18.65 1.73
N TYR A 31 3.07 -19.47 2.66
CA TYR A 31 4.13 -19.07 3.58
C TYR A 31 5.47 -19.18 2.88
N THR A 32 6.14 -18.05 2.73
CA THR A 32 7.46 -17.93 2.13
C THR A 32 8.46 -17.36 3.14
N HIS A 33 9.72 -17.29 2.73
CA HIS A 33 10.76 -16.62 3.49
C HIS A 33 11.15 -15.32 2.81
N ALA A 34 11.25 -14.24 3.59
CA ALA A 34 11.81 -12.97 3.16
C ALA A 34 12.94 -12.56 4.09
N ASN A 35 14.03 -12.04 3.52
CA ASN A 35 15.06 -11.41 4.32
C ASN A 35 14.59 -10.01 4.76
N LYS A 36 14.16 -9.89 6.01
CA LYS A 36 13.63 -8.63 6.56
C LYS A 36 14.67 -7.72 7.18
N ILE A 37 15.94 -8.12 7.25
CA ILE A 37 17.04 -7.28 7.74
C ILE A 37 18.16 -7.23 6.71
N LEU A 38 18.44 -6.02 6.22
CA LEU A 38 19.48 -5.77 5.24
C LEU A 38 20.49 -4.76 5.78
N SER A 39 21.73 -4.86 5.34
CA SER A 39 22.75 -3.84 5.61
C SER A 39 22.98 -3.00 4.36
N LEU A 40 23.14 -1.69 4.53
CA LEU A 40 23.57 -0.78 3.46
C LEU A 40 25.07 -0.88 3.14
N GLY A 41 25.76 -1.91 3.64
CA GLY A 41 27.14 -2.21 3.29
C GLY A 41 28.16 -1.78 4.34
N ALA A 42 29.38 -2.30 4.24
CA ALA A 42 30.40 -2.19 5.28
C ALA A 42 30.89 -0.75 5.56
N LYS A 43 30.66 0.19 4.63
CA LYS A 43 30.97 1.61 4.82
C LYS A 43 29.84 2.39 5.48
N HIS A 44 28.67 1.79 5.63
CA HIS A 44 27.50 2.43 6.22
C HIS A 44 27.19 1.72 7.53
N ALA A 45 27.24 2.43 8.64
CA ALA A 45 26.80 1.91 9.94
C ALA A 45 25.27 1.91 10.03
N VAL A 46 24.60 1.35 9.01
CA VAL A 46 23.16 1.44 8.79
C VAL A 46 22.59 0.08 8.39
N GLY A 47 21.58 -0.35 9.13
CA GLY A 47 20.71 -1.48 8.81
C GLY A 47 19.32 -0.99 8.38
N VAL A 48 18.63 -1.81 7.61
CA VAL A 48 17.26 -1.61 7.14
C VAL A 48 16.44 -2.81 7.56
N MET A 49 15.30 -2.57 8.23
CA MET A 49 14.28 -3.59 8.43
C MET A 49 13.05 -3.31 7.57
N ILE A 50 12.37 -4.35 7.10
CA ILE A 50 11.11 -4.22 6.35
C ILE A 50 9.99 -4.99 7.02
N TYR A 51 8.77 -4.46 6.98
CA TYR A 51 7.58 -5.08 7.56
C TYR A 51 6.31 -4.79 6.76
N SER A 52 5.22 -5.50 7.10
CA SER A 52 3.98 -5.55 6.31
C SER A 52 4.24 -6.20 4.95
N SER A 53 4.17 -5.46 3.84
CA SER A 53 4.46 -6.01 2.51
C SER A 53 5.96 -6.27 2.29
N ALA A 54 6.30 -7.38 1.64
CA ALA A 54 7.68 -7.71 1.26
C ALA A 54 8.06 -7.17 -0.14
N THR A 55 7.10 -6.56 -0.84
CA THR A 55 7.28 -6.04 -2.21
C THR A 55 6.72 -4.64 -2.35
N PHE A 56 7.33 -3.84 -3.21
CA PHE A 56 6.78 -2.56 -3.65
C PHE A 56 6.54 -2.62 -5.16
N MET A 57 5.28 -2.44 -5.58
CA MET A 57 4.83 -2.63 -6.97
C MET A 57 5.27 -3.98 -7.60
N GLY A 58 5.25 -5.05 -6.80
CA GLY A 58 5.68 -6.39 -7.22
C GLY A 58 7.19 -6.62 -7.23
N ILE A 59 8.01 -5.61 -6.91
CA ILE A 59 9.46 -5.76 -6.80
C ILE A 59 9.85 -6.08 -5.34
N PRO A 60 10.61 -7.15 -5.08
CA PRO A 60 11.06 -7.45 -3.72
C PRO A 60 11.91 -6.34 -3.11
N TRP A 61 11.64 -5.98 -1.86
CA TRP A 61 12.44 -4.97 -1.15
C TRP A 61 13.91 -5.35 -1.00
N GLU A 62 14.22 -6.65 -0.91
CA GLU A 62 15.61 -7.10 -0.92
C GLU A 62 16.35 -6.65 -2.20
N THR A 63 15.68 -6.70 -3.36
CA THR A 63 16.24 -6.21 -4.62
C THR A 63 16.39 -4.70 -4.60
N LEU A 64 15.35 -3.96 -4.19
CA LEU A 64 15.36 -2.51 -4.13
C LEU A 64 16.46 -1.97 -3.21
N ILE A 65 16.60 -2.52 -2.01
CA ILE A 65 17.63 -2.12 -1.05
C ILE A 65 19.03 -2.46 -1.55
N LYS A 66 19.22 -3.60 -2.24
CA LYS A 66 20.51 -3.94 -2.86
C LYS A 66 20.87 -2.93 -3.95
N MET A 67 19.94 -2.57 -4.83
CA MET A 67 20.18 -1.58 -5.89
C MET A 67 20.44 -0.19 -5.31
N PHE A 68 19.66 0.24 -4.34
CA PHE A 68 19.85 1.50 -3.61
C PHE A 68 21.23 1.56 -2.95
N ARG A 69 21.70 0.45 -2.35
CA ARG A 69 23.05 0.40 -1.79
C ARG A 69 24.13 0.66 -2.85
N GLU A 70 23.98 0.12 -4.05
CA GLU A 70 24.95 0.38 -5.13
C GLU A 70 24.98 1.86 -5.53
N THR A 71 23.84 2.59 -5.44
CA THR A 71 23.81 4.04 -5.71
C THR A 71 24.49 4.87 -4.62
N LEU A 72 24.51 4.40 -3.38
CA LEU A 72 25.23 5.06 -2.27
C LEU A 72 26.75 4.92 -2.40
N GLY A 73 27.23 3.80 -2.97
CA GLY A 73 28.65 3.50 -3.11
C GLY A 73 29.38 3.51 -1.76
N ASN A 74 30.35 4.41 -1.61
CA ASN A 74 31.10 4.59 -0.35
C ASN A 74 30.75 5.92 0.36
N GLN A 75 29.73 6.64 -0.11
CA GLN A 75 29.41 7.98 0.38
C GLN A 75 28.49 7.91 1.60
N GLN A 76 29.08 8.08 2.78
CA GLN A 76 28.35 8.20 4.03
C GLN A 76 27.52 9.49 4.06
N GLN A 77 26.37 9.42 4.72
CA GLN A 77 25.53 10.59 4.97
C GLN A 77 25.80 11.19 6.34
N HIS A 78 25.55 12.49 6.49
CA HIS A 78 25.81 13.19 7.73
C HIS A 78 24.84 12.82 8.85
N GLN A 79 23.56 12.70 8.52
CA GLN A 79 22.51 12.27 9.43
C GLN A 79 21.87 10.99 8.91
N LEU A 80 21.40 10.13 9.82
CA LEU A 80 20.68 8.92 9.43
C LEU A 80 19.47 9.25 8.53
N GLU A 81 18.78 10.35 8.83
CA GLU A 81 17.54 10.76 8.14
C GLU A 81 17.73 11.01 6.64
N ASP A 82 18.96 11.36 6.24
CA ASP A 82 19.30 11.61 4.84
C ASP A 82 19.31 10.31 4.01
N TYR A 83 19.58 9.15 4.62
CA TYR A 83 19.41 7.86 3.93
C TYR A 83 17.96 7.60 3.56
N GLY A 84 17.00 7.97 4.42
CA GLY A 84 15.57 7.84 4.13
C GLY A 84 15.13 8.73 2.97
N LYS A 85 15.62 9.98 2.92
CA LYS A 85 15.36 10.88 1.80
C LYS A 85 15.92 10.32 0.50
N LEU A 86 17.18 9.88 0.52
CA LEU A 86 17.83 9.28 -0.65
C LEU A 86 17.14 7.99 -1.11
N LEU A 87 16.58 7.20 -0.19
CA LEU A 87 15.80 6.01 -0.57
C LEU A 87 14.52 6.41 -1.31
N VAL A 88 13.79 7.41 -0.81
CA VAL A 88 12.58 7.92 -1.49
C VAL A 88 12.93 8.50 -2.86
N GLU A 89 13.97 9.35 -2.93
CA GLU A 89 14.47 9.91 -4.19
C GLU A 89 14.92 8.81 -5.17
N PHE A 90 15.55 7.74 -4.68
CA PHE A 90 15.88 6.58 -5.48
C PHE A 90 14.62 5.95 -6.06
N LEU A 91 13.59 5.69 -5.26
CA LEU A 91 12.36 5.09 -5.76
C LEU A 91 11.68 5.98 -6.81
N GLU A 92 11.48 7.26 -6.52
CA GLU A 92 10.81 8.23 -7.40
C GLU A 92 11.52 8.40 -8.76
N ASN A 93 12.85 8.35 -8.79
CA ASN A 93 13.61 8.62 -10.01
C ASN A 93 13.91 7.37 -10.86
N ASN A 94 13.63 6.15 -10.37
CA ASN A 94 13.96 4.91 -11.07
C ASN A 94 12.84 4.41 -12.00
N LYS A 95 12.59 5.16 -13.09
CA LYS A 95 11.57 4.81 -14.10
C LYS A 95 11.77 3.46 -14.79
N GLU A 96 13.01 2.97 -14.85
CA GLU A 96 13.31 1.63 -15.40
C GLU A 96 12.80 0.51 -14.49
N LEU A 97 12.80 0.73 -13.16
CA LEU A 97 12.23 -0.22 -12.21
C LEU A 97 10.70 -0.12 -12.16
N PHE A 98 10.17 1.09 -12.33
CA PHE A 98 8.73 1.37 -12.24
C PHE A 98 8.19 1.91 -13.56
N PRO A 99 8.26 1.15 -14.67
CA PRO A 99 7.67 1.57 -15.92
C PRO A 99 6.14 1.72 -15.75
N GLU A 100 5.55 2.64 -16.49
CA GLU A 100 4.13 2.98 -16.38
C GLU A 100 3.22 1.75 -16.49
N GLU A 101 3.54 0.82 -17.38
CA GLU A 101 2.80 -0.44 -17.58
C GLU A 101 2.75 -1.31 -16.32
N LEU A 102 3.86 -1.36 -15.56
CA LEU A 102 3.92 -2.10 -14.29
C LEU A 102 3.08 -1.40 -13.22
N GLN A 103 3.16 -0.07 -13.15
CA GLN A 103 2.39 0.73 -12.20
C GLN A 103 0.88 0.61 -12.46
N ILE A 104 0.45 0.64 -13.74
CA ILE A 104 -0.95 0.41 -14.13
C ILE A 104 -1.40 -0.99 -13.72
N LYS A 105 -0.61 -2.03 -14.03
CA LYS A 105 -0.94 -3.41 -13.65
C LYS A 105 -1.07 -3.59 -12.14
N TYR A 106 -0.14 -2.99 -11.38
CA TYR A 106 -0.20 -3.01 -9.92
C TYR A 106 -1.45 -2.29 -9.40
N ALA A 107 -1.75 -1.10 -9.94
CA ALA A 107 -2.94 -0.34 -9.56
C ALA A 107 -4.23 -1.10 -9.86
N MET A 108 -4.35 -1.72 -11.05
CA MET A 108 -5.49 -2.55 -11.43
C MET A 108 -5.68 -3.71 -10.46
N SER A 109 -4.62 -4.48 -10.18
CA SER A 109 -4.70 -5.57 -9.20
C SER A 109 -5.19 -5.10 -7.84
N ARG A 110 -4.75 -3.91 -7.41
CA ARG A 110 -5.20 -3.32 -6.13
C ARG A 110 -6.64 -2.89 -6.13
N ILE A 111 -7.10 -2.28 -7.22
CA ILE A 111 -8.49 -1.87 -7.36
C ILE A 111 -9.40 -3.11 -7.41
N ASP A 112 -9.01 -4.14 -8.18
CA ASP A 112 -9.72 -5.42 -8.24
C ASP A 112 -9.82 -6.06 -6.86
N ASP A 113 -8.69 -6.28 -6.18
CA ASP A 113 -8.65 -6.91 -4.86
C ASP A 113 -9.52 -6.14 -3.84
N TYR A 114 -9.49 -4.80 -3.91
CA TYR A 114 -10.27 -3.94 -3.03
C TYR A 114 -11.77 -4.02 -3.32
N PHE A 115 -12.18 -3.97 -4.59
CA PHE A 115 -13.58 -4.09 -4.97
C PHE A 115 -14.13 -5.50 -4.74
N GLU A 116 -13.33 -6.55 -4.94
CA GLU A 116 -13.70 -7.91 -4.57
C GLU A 116 -13.91 -8.04 -3.05
N SER A 117 -13.01 -7.49 -2.22
CA SER A 117 -13.20 -7.42 -0.76
C SER A 117 -14.48 -6.68 -0.39
N LEU A 118 -14.79 -5.56 -1.03
CA LEU A 118 -16.00 -4.79 -0.79
C LEU A 118 -17.27 -5.63 -1.06
N ILE A 119 -17.27 -6.43 -2.13
CA ILE A 119 -18.38 -7.34 -2.48
C ILE A 119 -18.45 -8.51 -1.49
N ILE A 120 -17.33 -9.20 -1.27
CA ILE A 120 -17.30 -10.46 -0.52
C ILE A 120 -17.48 -10.21 0.98
N GLU A 121 -16.78 -9.23 1.54
CA GLU A 121 -16.77 -9.02 2.99
C GLU A 121 -17.91 -8.09 3.40
N THR A 122 -18.07 -6.94 2.74
CA THR A 122 -19.04 -5.95 3.22
C THR A 122 -20.46 -6.25 2.78
N LEU A 123 -20.66 -6.56 1.49
CA LEU A 123 -22.01 -6.78 0.98
C LEU A 123 -22.59 -8.12 1.44
N SER A 124 -21.83 -9.22 1.37
CA SER A 124 -22.36 -10.54 1.79
C SER A 124 -22.73 -10.56 3.28
N HIS A 125 -21.91 -9.98 4.16
CA HIS A 125 -22.20 -9.93 5.59
C HIS A 125 -23.42 -9.06 5.92
N ARG A 126 -23.60 -7.92 5.24
CA ARG A 126 -24.78 -7.06 5.43
C ARG A 126 -26.06 -7.68 4.85
N LEU A 127 -25.96 -8.42 3.74
CA LEU A 127 -27.09 -9.16 3.17
C LEU A 127 -27.53 -10.31 4.07
N ASP A 128 -26.60 -11.09 4.60
CA ASP A 128 -26.91 -12.14 5.58
C ASP A 128 -27.64 -11.53 6.78
N PHE A 129 -27.09 -10.45 7.36
CA PHE A 129 -27.70 -9.78 8.52
C PHE A 129 -29.12 -9.25 8.23
N SER A 130 -29.32 -8.57 7.10
CA SER A 130 -30.63 -8.02 6.74
C SER A 130 -31.67 -9.10 6.44
N PHE A 131 -31.27 -10.25 5.88
CA PHE A 131 -32.12 -11.42 5.69
C PHE A 131 -32.56 -12.04 7.03
N PHE A 132 -31.64 -12.16 8.01
CA PHE A 132 -31.95 -12.70 9.33
C PHE A 132 -32.89 -11.80 10.16
N GLU A 133 -32.75 -10.47 10.08
CA GLU A 133 -33.59 -9.56 10.86
C GLU A 133 -35.01 -9.41 10.30
N ASN A 134 -35.17 -9.33 8.97
CA ASN A 134 -36.45 -8.92 8.38
C ASN A 134 -37.35 -10.08 7.94
N GLN A 135 -36.86 -11.33 7.88
CA GLN A 135 -37.62 -12.52 7.43
C GLN A 135 -38.34 -12.35 6.07
N SER A 136 -37.94 -11.38 5.26
CA SER A 136 -38.57 -11.01 3.99
C SER A 136 -37.59 -11.19 2.82
N GLU A 137 -38.13 -11.50 1.64
CA GLU A 137 -37.35 -11.55 0.40
C GLU A 137 -36.74 -10.16 0.12
N ILE A 138 -35.41 -10.11 0.02
CA ILE A 138 -34.66 -8.91 -0.38
C ILE A 138 -34.89 -8.71 -1.88
N ASN A 139 -35.39 -7.54 -2.28
CA ASN A 139 -35.59 -7.21 -3.69
C ASN A 139 -34.39 -6.47 -4.28
N GLU A 140 -34.39 -6.28 -5.60
CA GLU A 140 -33.31 -5.62 -6.36
C GLU A 140 -33.05 -4.18 -5.91
N GLU A 141 -34.10 -3.43 -5.53
CA GLU A 141 -33.98 -2.04 -5.08
C GLU A 141 -33.33 -1.94 -3.69
N ASP A 142 -33.61 -2.91 -2.81
CA ASP A 142 -32.96 -3.00 -1.50
C ASP A 142 -31.46 -3.29 -1.65
N ILE A 143 -31.08 -4.20 -2.56
CA ILE A 143 -29.67 -4.51 -2.88
C ILE A 143 -28.98 -3.27 -3.45
N LYS A 144 -29.62 -2.60 -4.41
CA LYS A 144 -29.11 -1.38 -5.03
C LYS A 144 -28.81 -0.31 -3.98
N LYS A 145 -29.78 -0.04 -3.10
CA LYS A 145 -29.63 0.96 -2.05
C LYS A 145 -28.53 0.57 -1.07
N LEU A 146 -28.53 -0.67 -0.58
CA LEU A 146 -27.51 -1.16 0.33
C LEU A 146 -26.10 -1.00 -0.26
N PHE A 147 -25.93 -1.33 -1.53
CA PHE A 147 -24.64 -1.20 -2.20
C PHE A 147 -24.24 0.26 -2.39
N SER A 148 -25.16 1.13 -2.79
CA SER A 148 -24.92 2.58 -2.83
C SER A 148 -24.47 3.13 -1.48
N ASP A 149 -25.14 2.74 -0.39
CA ASP A 149 -24.82 3.17 0.97
C ASP A 149 -23.41 2.69 1.36
N ILE A 150 -23.04 1.44 1.06
CA ILE A 150 -21.70 0.89 1.30
C ILE A 150 -20.61 1.67 0.56
N VAL A 151 -20.81 1.96 -0.74
CA VAL A 151 -19.84 2.70 -1.54
C VAL A 151 -19.69 4.14 -1.04
N GLU A 152 -20.79 4.79 -0.64
CA GLU A 152 -20.77 6.13 -0.04
C GLU A 152 -20.02 6.16 1.29
N GLU A 153 -20.25 5.18 2.17
CA GLU A 153 -19.54 5.04 3.45
C GLU A 153 -18.03 4.87 3.23
N GLU A 154 -17.61 4.01 2.29
CA GLU A 154 -16.19 3.83 1.97
C GLU A 154 -15.59 5.08 1.33
N LEU A 155 -16.30 5.76 0.43
CA LEU A 155 -15.83 7.00 -0.15
C LEU A 155 -15.62 8.09 0.92
N GLU A 156 -16.55 8.24 1.86
CA GLU A 156 -16.43 9.18 2.98
C GLU A 156 -15.26 8.82 3.90
N LYS A 157 -15.08 7.54 4.21
CA LYS A 157 -13.95 7.03 4.99
C LYS A 157 -12.60 7.39 4.36
N TYR A 158 -12.45 7.22 3.04
CA TYR A 158 -11.22 7.65 2.35
C TYR A 158 -11.09 9.16 2.25
N ALA A 159 -12.17 9.88 1.96
CA ALA A 159 -12.14 11.35 1.91
C ALA A 159 -11.67 11.99 3.23
N ASN A 160 -11.96 11.33 4.36
CA ASN A 160 -11.54 11.74 5.70
C ASN A 160 -10.17 11.20 6.12
N GLY A 161 -9.52 10.37 5.30
CA GLY A 161 -8.20 9.83 5.56
C GLY A 161 -7.07 10.86 5.41
N GLU A 162 -5.92 10.56 6.00
CA GLU A 162 -4.72 11.39 5.83
C GLU A 162 -4.18 11.27 4.40
N THR A 163 -3.57 12.34 3.88
CA THR A 163 -2.86 12.28 2.59
C THR A 163 -1.42 12.72 2.76
N TYR A 164 -0.52 11.99 2.13
CA TYR A 164 0.90 12.29 2.05
C TYR A 164 1.33 12.69 0.63
N VAL A 165 0.37 12.73 -0.30
CA VAL A 165 0.59 13.11 -1.69
C VAL A 165 0.67 14.64 -1.78
N ASN A 166 1.72 15.14 -2.40
CA ASN A 166 1.81 16.56 -2.74
C ASN A 166 0.80 16.88 -3.84
N LYS A 167 -0.06 17.88 -3.60
CA LYS A 167 -1.12 18.33 -4.54
C LYS A 167 -2.08 17.18 -4.92
N PRO A 168 -2.82 16.61 -3.95
CA PRO A 168 -3.62 15.41 -4.15
C PRO A 168 -4.67 15.54 -5.27
N LYS A 169 -5.21 16.74 -5.52
CA LYS A 169 -6.15 16.98 -6.63
C LYS A 169 -5.52 16.82 -8.01
N GLU A 170 -4.32 17.36 -8.21
CA GLU A 170 -3.58 17.25 -9.48
C GLU A 170 -3.16 15.79 -9.71
N TYR A 171 -2.74 15.11 -8.64
CA TYR A 171 -2.37 13.70 -8.71
C TYR A 171 -3.56 12.78 -8.98
N GLY A 172 -4.73 13.07 -8.39
CA GLY A 172 -5.96 12.34 -8.68
C GLY A 172 -6.40 12.45 -10.13
N GLN A 173 -6.30 13.64 -10.73
CA GLN A 173 -6.55 13.82 -12.16
C GLN A 173 -5.58 13.00 -13.03
N LEU A 174 -4.31 12.88 -12.61
CA LEU A 174 -3.33 12.05 -13.30
C LEU A 174 -3.66 10.55 -13.19
N ILE A 175 -4.08 10.09 -12.01
CA ILE A 175 -4.53 8.72 -11.78
C ILE A 175 -5.75 8.42 -12.64
N GLU A 176 -6.77 9.30 -12.63
CA GLU A 176 -7.98 9.16 -13.46
C GLU A 176 -7.62 9.11 -14.95
N GLN A 177 -6.70 9.96 -15.41
CA GLN A 177 -6.24 9.95 -16.80
C GLN A 177 -5.58 8.63 -17.18
N LYS A 178 -4.78 8.04 -16.29
CA LYS A 178 -4.00 6.81 -16.57
C LYS A 178 -4.81 5.54 -16.36
N LEU A 179 -5.72 5.52 -15.38
CA LEU A 179 -6.43 4.32 -14.95
C LEU A 179 -7.92 4.32 -15.29
N GLY A 180 -8.54 5.45 -15.65
CA GLY A 180 -9.99 5.56 -15.76
C GLY A 180 -10.64 4.53 -16.68
N ALA A 181 -10.05 4.28 -17.86
CA ALA A 181 -10.56 3.26 -18.77
C ALA A 181 -10.42 1.83 -18.22
N HIS A 182 -9.38 1.56 -17.44
CA HIS A 182 -9.19 0.29 -16.76
C HIS A 182 -10.17 0.12 -15.60
N VAL A 183 -10.38 1.17 -14.80
CA VAL A 183 -11.37 1.20 -13.73
C VAL A 183 -12.78 0.96 -14.29
N ASP A 184 -13.12 1.56 -15.42
CA ASP A 184 -14.40 1.32 -16.10
C ASP A 184 -14.59 -0.15 -16.48
N GLN A 185 -13.52 -0.80 -16.96
CA GLN A 185 -13.55 -2.23 -17.28
C GLN A 185 -13.75 -3.08 -16.02
N ILE A 186 -12.99 -2.79 -14.96
CA ILE A 186 -13.10 -3.51 -13.68
C ILE A 186 -14.51 -3.39 -13.11
N ILE A 187 -15.09 -2.18 -13.12
CA ILE A 187 -16.45 -1.95 -12.65
C ILE A 187 -17.46 -2.75 -13.49
N ALA A 188 -17.30 -2.76 -14.82
CA ALA A 188 -18.18 -3.49 -15.70
C ALA A 188 -18.11 -5.01 -15.50
N GLU A 189 -16.92 -5.56 -15.24
CA GLU A 189 -16.69 -7.00 -15.05
C GLU A 189 -17.11 -7.47 -13.66
N LEU A 190 -16.65 -6.81 -12.59
CA LEU A 190 -16.93 -7.22 -11.21
C LEU A 190 -18.37 -6.95 -10.80
N PHE A 191 -18.98 -5.88 -11.32
CA PHE A 191 -20.32 -5.47 -10.94
C PHE A 191 -21.41 -5.74 -11.99
N GLU A 192 -21.15 -6.59 -12.99
CA GLU A 192 -22.10 -6.89 -14.08
C GLU A 192 -23.49 -7.30 -13.57
N ILE A 193 -23.53 -8.08 -12.49
CA ILE A 193 -24.76 -8.62 -11.91
C ILE A 193 -25.44 -7.69 -10.90
N PHE A 194 -24.82 -6.56 -10.55
CA PHE A 194 -25.34 -5.63 -9.55
C PHE A 194 -26.09 -4.47 -10.21
N PRO A 195 -27.26 -4.07 -9.68
CA PRO A 195 -28.06 -2.98 -10.23
C PRO A 195 -27.47 -1.61 -9.86
N LEU A 196 -26.32 -1.23 -10.42
CA LEU A 196 -25.66 0.04 -10.13
C LEU A 196 -26.31 1.22 -10.87
N ASP A 197 -26.63 2.30 -10.14
CA ASP A 197 -26.93 3.59 -10.78
C ASP A 197 -25.66 4.36 -11.16
N ASP A 198 -25.85 5.41 -11.96
CA ASP A 198 -24.74 6.21 -12.49
C ASP A 198 -23.95 6.91 -11.37
N LYS A 199 -24.62 7.28 -10.27
CA LYS A 199 -23.97 7.91 -9.11
C LYS A 199 -23.03 6.92 -8.41
N THR A 200 -23.47 5.69 -8.19
CA THR A 200 -22.67 4.64 -7.56
C THR A 200 -21.47 4.27 -8.42
N LYS A 201 -21.64 4.20 -9.74
CA LYS A 201 -20.51 3.99 -10.67
C LYS A 201 -19.49 5.11 -10.58
N GLU A 202 -19.92 6.36 -10.54
CA GLU A 202 -19.01 7.50 -10.39
C GLU A 202 -18.29 7.47 -9.03
N ASN A 203 -19.01 7.14 -7.95
CA ASN A 203 -18.40 6.98 -6.64
C ASN A 203 -17.35 5.86 -6.61
N LEU A 204 -17.58 4.73 -7.31
CA LEU A 204 -16.59 3.67 -7.44
C LEU A 204 -15.34 4.17 -8.19
N LYS A 205 -15.49 4.93 -9.27
CA LYS A 205 -14.33 5.52 -9.97
C LYS A 205 -13.54 6.46 -9.07
N GLN A 206 -14.24 7.31 -8.32
CA GLN A 206 -13.62 8.22 -7.37
C GLN A 206 -12.92 7.45 -6.23
N LEU A 207 -13.54 6.39 -5.74
CA LEU A 207 -12.97 5.51 -4.72
C LEU A 207 -11.68 4.85 -5.23
N ALA A 208 -11.67 4.32 -6.46
CA ALA A 208 -10.47 3.75 -7.08
C ALA A 208 -9.30 4.75 -7.13
N THR A 209 -9.58 6.03 -7.39
CA THR A 209 -8.58 7.10 -7.31
C THR A 209 -8.13 7.36 -5.87
N TYR A 210 -9.07 7.36 -4.92
CA TYR A 210 -8.79 7.65 -3.50
C TYR A 210 -7.91 6.61 -2.82
N LEU A 211 -7.95 5.34 -3.27
CA LEU A 211 -7.06 4.27 -2.80
C LEU A 211 -5.56 4.63 -2.87
N PHE A 212 -5.18 5.56 -3.76
CA PHE A 212 -3.78 5.95 -3.97
C PHE A 212 -3.46 7.36 -3.43
N ILE A 213 -4.41 8.03 -2.79
CA ILE A 213 -4.27 9.42 -2.34
C ILE A 213 -4.46 9.54 -0.83
N TYR A 214 -5.42 8.81 -0.26
CA TYR A 214 -5.85 8.96 1.12
C TYR A 214 -5.70 7.66 1.91
N HIS A 215 -5.41 7.78 3.21
CA HIS A 215 -5.16 6.68 4.13
C HIS A 215 -6.04 6.82 5.36
N PRO A 216 -7.16 6.08 5.43
CA PRO A 216 -7.99 6.02 6.63
C PRO A 216 -7.21 5.35 7.78
N GLU A 217 -7.32 5.88 9.01
CA GLU A 217 -6.64 5.32 10.20
C GLU A 217 -7.03 3.85 10.47
N ASP A 218 -8.29 3.49 10.23
CA ASP A 218 -8.84 2.15 10.46
C ASP A 218 -8.77 1.23 9.22
N SER A 219 -8.14 1.70 8.13
CA SER A 219 -7.92 0.83 6.99
C SER A 219 -6.95 -0.27 7.41
N GLN A 220 -7.38 -1.54 7.39
CA GLN A 220 -6.48 -2.70 7.55
C GLN A 220 -5.57 -2.87 6.32
N GLU A 221 -5.15 -1.78 5.69
CA GLU A 221 -4.36 -1.83 4.47
C GLU A 221 -2.98 -2.41 4.80
N TYR A 222 -2.83 -3.67 4.44
CA TYR A 222 -1.55 -4.39 4.40
C TYR A 222 -0.63 -3.91 3.26
N ASP A 223 -1.01 -2.84 2.58
CA ASP A 223 -0.51 -2.43 1.28
C ASP A 223 0.53 -1.32 1.33
N TYR A 224 1.01 -1.01 2.53
CA TYR A 224 2.27 -0.35 2.69
C TYR A 224 3.37 -1.35 3.04
N THR A 225 4.59 -0.98 2.69
CA THR A 225 5.78 -1.53 3.32
C THR A 225 6.27 -0.55 4.35
N GLY A 226 6.42 -1.02 5.58
CA GLY A 226 7.18 -0.29 6.57
C GLY A 226 8.67 -0.52 6.36
N VAL A 227 9.43 0.54 6.15
CA VAL A 227 10.89 0.49 6.01
C VAL A 227 11.52 1.23 7.18
N VAL A 228 12.26 0.51 8.02
CA VAL A 228 12.93 1.06 9.21
C VAL A 228 14.42 1.16 8.91
N ILE A 229 14.90 2.39 8.71
CA ILE A 229 16.33 2.66 8.56
C ILE A 229 16.88 2.96 9.95
N SER A 230 17.94 2.27 10.36
CA SER A 230 18.50 2.46 11.69
C SER A 230 20.01 2.31 11.72
N GLY A 231 20.66 3.14 12.53
CA GLY A 231 22.11 3.21 12.57
C GLY A 231 22.61 4.62 12.86
N PHE A 232 23.70 5.01 12.19
CA PHE A 232 24.36 6.30 12.38
C PHE A 232 24.61 6.99 11.04
N GLY A 233 24.37 8.30 10.97
CA GLY A 233 25.10 9.20 10.08
C GLY A 233 26.51 9.48 10.62
N ASP A 234 27.41 9.97 9.78
CA ASP A 234 28.82 10.22 10.15
C ASP A 234 28.99 11.30 11.24
N LYS A 235 27.96 12.14 11.45
CA LYS A 235 27.90 13.19 12.47
C LYS A 235 26.89 12.88 13.57
N ASP A 236 26.21 11.74 13.52
CA ASP A 236 25.33 11.31 14.59
C ASP A 236 26.13 10.79 15.79
N ILE A 237 25.94 11.42 16.96
CA ILE A 237 26.61 11.03 18.20
C ILE A 237 25.99 9.73 18.77
N PHE A 238 24.70 9.51 18.53
CA PHE A 238 23.91 8.37 19.01
C PHE A 238 23.17 7.70 17.86
N PRO A 239 22.87 6.41 17.95
CA PRO A 239 22.10 5.73 16.91
C PRO A 239 20.69 6.30 16.83
N ARG A 240 20.12 6.25 15.63
CA ARG A 240 18.74 6.67 15.38
C ARG A 240 17.93 5.54 14.74
N VAL A 241 16.61 5.69 14.80
CA VAL A 241 15.63 4.84 14.12
C VAL A 241 14.72 5.76 13.33
N GLN A 242 14.67 5.57 12.02
CA GLN A 242 13.82 6.31 11.09
C GLN A 242 12.82 5.33 10.48
N PRO A 243 11.57 5.31 10.96
CA PRO A 243 10.50 4.55 10.31
C PRO A 243 9.95 5.33 9.11
N LEU A 244 9.77 4.65 7.99
CA LEU A 244 9.09 5.12 6.80
C LEU A 244 7.94 4.16 6.48
N LYS A 245 6.83 4.71 5.97
CA LYS A 245 5.76 3.92 5.35
C LYS A 245 5.77 4.24 3.86
N ILE A 246 5.88 3.23 3.01
CA ILE A 246 6.00 3.37 1.56
C ILE A 246 4.87 2.59 0.90
N PHE A 247 4.08 3.28 0.09
CA PHE A 247 2.93 2.77 -0.66
C PHE A 247 2.65 3.72 -1.84
N GLY A 248 1.67 3.39 -2.67
CA GLY A 248 1.17 4.29 -3.73
C GLY A 248 1.84 4.06 -5.09
N LEU A 249 1.69 5.06 -5.98
CA LEU A 249 2.16 5.07 -7.36
C LEU A 249 3.26 6.14 -7.57
N LEU A 250 4.02 6.07 -8.67
CA LEU A 250 5.16 6.93 -8.99
C LEU A 250 5.00 7.60 -10.39
N PHE A 251 3.77 7.89 -10.79
CA PHE A 251 3.47 8.55 -12.07
C PHE A 251 4.08 9.94 -12.23
#